data_AF-A0A1X1YAD3-F1
#
_entry.id   AF-A0A1X1YAD3-F1
#
_cell.length_a   1.000
_cell.length_b   1.000
_cell.length_c   1.000
_cell.angle_alpha   90.00
_cell.angle_beta   90.00
_cell.angle_gamma   90.00
#
_symmetry.space_group_name_H-M   'P 1'
#
loop_
_entity.id
_entity.type
_entity.pdbx_description
1 polymer ?
#
loop_
_entity_poly.entity_id
_entity_poly.type
_entity_poly.pdbx_seq_one_letter_code
_entity_poly.pdbx_strand_id
1 'polypeptide(L)' 'MSASEEQDLTTWSVVGHWECGEIVVEYVVEGDHQDPRIDTGYWDEGLFAASGQGHTVEEAIAAVRAEYEVAHG' A
#
# COMPACT_ATOMS: atom_id res chain seq x y z
N MET A 1 -21.24 -4.61 28.92
CA MET A 1 -20.15 -3.66 28.66
C MET A 1 -19.82 -3.78 27.19
N SER A 2 -19.61 -2.62 26.57
CA SER A 2 -19.58 -2.37 25.14
C SER A 2 -18.73 -3.40 24.40
N ALA A 3 -19.30 -3.99 23.35
CA ALA A 3 -18.49 -4.53 22.27
C ALA A 3 -17.71 -3.33 21.74
N SER A 4 -16.41 -3.30 21.99
CA SER A 4 -15.51 -2.39 21.30
C SER A 4 -15.80 -2.60 19.82
N GLU A 5 -16.28 -1.58 19.13
CA GLU A 5 -16.23 -1.49 17.68
C GLU A 5 -14.74 -1.44 17.31
N GLU A 6 -14.07 -2.59 17.43
CA GLU A 6 -12.84 -2.87 16.72
C GLU A 6 -13.29 -2.86 15.28
N GLN A 7 -13.18 -1.68 14.66
CA GLN A 7 -13.57 -1.48 13.28
C GLN A 7 -12.84 -2.56 12.48
N ASP A 8 -13.58 -3.47 11.83
CA ASP A 8 -13.02 -4.53 10.98
C ASP A 8 -12.31 -3.85 9.80
N LEU A 9 -11.10 -3.36 10.07
CA LEU A 9 -10.19 -2.85 9.07
C LEU A 9 -9.57 -4.06 8.40
N THR A 10 -9.77 -4.15 7.10
CA THR A 10 -9.12 -5.17 6.31
C THR A 10 -7.72 -4.71 5.98
N THR A 11 -6.73 -5.58 6.17
CA THR A 11 -5.38 -5.35 5.69
C THR A 11 -5.36 -5.57 4.18
N TRP A 12 -4.74 -4.66 3.46
CA TRP A 12 -4.54 -4.75 2.01
C TRP A 12 -3.08 -4.49 1.70
N SER A 13 -2.52 -5.30 0.80
CA SER A 13 -1.17 -5.11 0.28
C SER A 13 -1.23 -4.35 -1.02
N VAL A 14 -0.67 -3.15 -1.00
CA VAL A 14 -0.58 -2.25 -2.14
C VAL A 14 0.78 -2.45 -2.80
N VAL A 15 0.74 -2.89 -4.05
CA VAL A 15 1.94 -3.20 -4.83
C VAL A 15 1.99 -2.31 -6.05
N GLY A 16 3.15 -1.70 -6.30
CA GLY A 16 3.31 -0.62 -7.26
C GLY A 16 4.76 -0.31 -7.57
N HIS A 17 5.02 0.86 -8.11
CA HIS A 17 6.35 1.39 -8.33
C HIS A 17 6.38 2.87 -7.98
N TRP A 18 7.58 3.39 -7.74
CA TRP A 18 7.79 4.83 -7.59
C TRP A 18 7.96 5.46 -8.97
N GLU A 19 7.27 6.57 -9.19
CA GLU A 19 7.44 7.40 -10.38
C GLU A 19 7.28 8.87 -10.00
N CYS A 20 8.32 9.68 -10.26
CA CYS A 20 8.36 11.10 -9.94
C CYS A 20 8.12 11.42 -8.46
N GLY A 21 8.52 10.55 -7.53
CA GLY A 21 8.27 10.70 -6.09
C GLY A 21 6.84 10.37 -5.64
N GLU A 22 6.01 9.81 -6.52
CA GLU A 22 4.65 9.35 -6.21
C GLU A 22 4.55 7.83 -6.34
N ILE A 23 3.62 7.23 -5.59
CA ILE A 23 3.36 5.79 -5.66
C ILE A 23 2.33 5.52 -6.76
N VAL A 24 2.78 4.84 -7.81
CA VAL A 24 1.90 4.31 -8.85
C VAL A 24 1.50 2.88 -8.48
N VAL A 25 0.21 2.72 -8.16
CA VAL A 25 -0.35 1.42 -7.76
C VAL A 25 -0.63 0.57 -8.99
N GLU A 26 -0.13 -0.66 -8.99
CA GLU A 26 -0.33 -1.64 -10.07
C GLU A 26 -1.47 -2.60 -9.71
N TYR A 27 -1.44 -3.15 -8.49
CA TYR A 27 -2.49 -4.01 -7.98
C TYR A 27 -2.55 -4.01 -6.47
N VAL A 28 -3.70 -4.43 -5.93
CA VAL A 28 -3.94 -4.55 -4.50
C VAL A 28 -4.49 -5.93 -4.20
N VAL A 29 -3.99 -6.56 -3.14
CA VAL A 29 -4.42 -7.89 -2.68
C VAL A 29 -4.88 -7.79 -1.24
N GLU A 30 -6.00 -8.43 -0.91
CA GLU A 30 -6.48 -8.54 0.47
C GLU A 30 -5.50 -9.40 1.29
N GLY A 31 -5.11 -8.93 2.47
CA GLY A 31 -4.14 -9.57 3.36
C GLY A 31 -2.75 -8.94 3.31
N ASP A 32 -1.83 -9.53 4.08
CA ASP A 32 -0.42 -9.15 4.12
C ASP A 32 0.36 -10.03 3.13
N HIS A 33 0.74 -9.44 2.01
CA HIS A 33 1.36 -10.07 0.87
C HIS A 33 2.62 -9.30 0.48
N GLN A 34 3.68 -10.06 0.22
CA GLN A 34 4.90 -9.51 -0.36
C GLN A 34 4.76 -9.42 -1.87
N ASP A 35 5.38 -8.42 -2.47
CA ASP A 35 5.51 -8.33 -3.91
C ASP A 35 6.44 -9.44 -4.42
N PRO A 36 5.95 -10.40 -5.22
CA PRO A 36 6.77 -11.46 -5.78
C PRO A 36 7.61 -11.00 -6.98
N ARG A 37 7.42 -9.76 -7.46
CA ARG A 37 8.20 -9.20 -8.57
C ARG A 37 9.65 -9.06 -8.15
N ILE A 38 10.54 -9.47 -9.05
CA ILE A 38 11.96 -9.21 -8.92
C ILE A 38 12.21 -7.80 -9.46
N ASP A 39 12.86 -6.96 -8.67
CA ASP A 39 13.34 -5.68 -9.17
C ASP A 39 14.43 -5.91 -10.22
N THR A 40 14.05 -5.74 -11.49
CA THR A 40 14.95 -5.86 -12.64
C THR A 40 15.59 -4.52 -13.02
N GLY A 41 15.29 -3.44 -12.29
CA GLY A 41 15.65 -2.07 -12.68
C GLY A 41 14.82 -1.54 -13.85
N TYR A 42 13.62 -2.10 -14.08
CA TYR A 42 12.69 -1.58 -15.10
C TYR A 42 12.14 -0.20 -14.72
N TRP A 43 11.96 0.05 -13.42
CA TRP A 43 11.55 1.35 -12.88
C TRP A 43 12.75 2.01 -12.22
N ASP A 44 13.09 3.22 -12.67
CA ASP A 44 14.30 3.92 -12.23
C ASP A 44 14.32 4.20 -10.70
N GLU A 45 13.15 4.43 -10.11
CA GLU A 45 12.97 4.68 -8.68
C GLU A 45 12.65 3.40 -7.87
N GLY A 46 12.52 2.26 -8.56
CA GLY A 46 12.34 0.95 -7.94
C GLY A 46 10.88 0.55 -7.66
N LEU A 47 10.74 -0.70 -7.23
CA LEU A 47 9.44 -1.29 -6.88
C LEU A 47 8.98 -0.84 -5.49
N PHE A 48 7.67 -0.80 -5.31
CA PHE A 48 7.01 -0.47 -4.05
C PHE A 48 6.06 -1.59 -3.63
N ALA A 49 6.11 -1.95 -2.35
CA ALA A 49 5.19 -2.90 -1.74
C ALA A 49 5.01 -2.55 -0.26
N ALA A 50 3.80 -2.16 0.13
CA ALA A 50 3.47 -1.88 1.52
C ALA A 50 2.03 -2.32 1.83
N SER A 51 1.80 -2.67 3.08
CA SER A 51 0.46 -2.98 3.58
C SER A 51 -0.19 -1.75 4.20
N GLY A 52 -1.47 -1.55 3.89
CA GLY A 52 -2.33 -0.53 4.45
C GLY A 52 -3.58 -1.14 5.04
N GLN A 53 -4.20 -0.43 5.98
CA GLN A 53 -5.48 -0.82 6.57
C GLN A 53 -6.60 0.09 6.05
N GLY A 54 -7.74 -0.50 5.70
CA GLY A 54 -8.91 0.24 5.23
C GLY A 54 -10.13 -0.65 5.09
N HIS A 55 -11.32 -0.03 5.11
CA HIS A 55 -12.57 -0.74 4.79
C HIS A 55 -12.68 -1.02 3.30
N THR A 56 -11.95 -0.25 2.48
CA THR A 56 -11.87 -0.42 1.04
C THR A 56 -10.43 -0.39 0.56
N VAL A 57 -10.21 -0.90 -0.65
CA VAL A 57 -8.92 -0.82 -1.36
C VAL A 57 -8.45 0.63 -1.51
N GLU A 58 -9.36 1.55 -1.83
CA GLU A 58 -9.02 2.97 -2.02
C GLU A 58 -8.54 3.63 -0.72
N GLU A 59 -9.18 3.30 0.41
CA GLU A 59 -8.73 3.78 1.72
C GLU A 59 -7.37 3.22 2.09
N ALA A 60 -7.11 1.94 1.81
CA ALA A 60 -5.81 1.35 2.07
C ALA A 60 -4.70 1.96 1.19
N ILE A 61 -4.98 2.23 -0.09
CA ILE A 61 -4.06 2.96 -0.98
C ILE A 61 -3.80 4.36 -0.44
N ALA A 62 -4.85 5.08 -0.02
CA ALA A 62 -4.70 6.43 0.52
C ALA A 62 -3.89 6.45 1.82
N ALA A 63 -4.09 5.46 2.70
CA ALA A 63 -3.31 5.30 3.93
C ALA A 63 -1.83 5.06 3.61
N VAL A 64 -1.54 4.15 2.67
CA VAL A 64 -0.17 3.84 2.24
C VAL A 64 0.49 5.07 1.60
N ARG A 65 -0.20 5.77 0.69
CA ARG A 65 0.32 7.01 0.11
C ARG A 65 0.59 8.07 1.17
N ALA A 66 -0.34 8.29 2.09
CA ALA A 66 -0.17 9.26 3.17
C ALA A 66 1.00 8.92 4.10
N GLU A 67 1.34 7.65 4.30
CA GLU A 67 2.49 7.26 5.11
C GLU A 67 3.82 7.42 4.36
N TYR A 68 3.88 6.98 3.12
CA TYR A 68 5.14 6.88 2.38
C TYR A 68 5.47 8.12 1.55
N GLU A 69 4.49 8.77 0.93
CA GLU A 69 4.72 10.00 0.15
C GLU A 69 5.00 11.19 1.08
N VAL A 70 4.38 11.24 2.27
CA VAL A 70 4.70 12.27 3.29
C VAL A 70 6.11 12.11 3.86
N ALA A 71 6.61 10.87 3.95
CA ALA A 71 7.97 10.59 4.38
C ALA A 71 9.03 10.90 3.31
N HIS A 72 8.62 11.09 2.04
CA HIS A 72 9.52 11.32 0.91
C HIS A 72 9.57 12.80 0.44
N GLY A 73 8.82 13.70 1.09
CA GLY A 73 8.75 15.14 0.80
C GLY A 73 9.66 16.03 1.66
#